data_AF-A0A8X8CL40-F1
#
_entry.id   AF-A0A8X8CL40-F1
#
_cell.length_a   1.000
_cell.length_b   1.000
_cell.length_c   1.000
_cell.angle_alpha   90.00
_cell.angle_beta   90.00
_cell.angle_gamma   90.00
#
_symmetry.space_group_name_H-M   'P 1'
#
loop_
_entity.id
_entity.type
_entity.pdbx_description
1 polymer ?
#
loop_
_entity_poly.entity_id
_entity_poly.type
_entity_poly.pdbx_seq_one_letter_code
_entity_poly.pdbx_strand_id
1 'polypeptide(L)'
;MATSFDYWNDCVDVQDLEAMWQEPEVSTEWLDAGETKGNKVHLSRDPDGEPYLTQTEMKAVADIIVRRHFDSQIQPDMICAVAELASDRQPLSTRWYDKKTKETALGIMQILPKTAEWLVRDLGYQAYEVEGNPDILYRPFVSVYFGAAYIKWLSNFEEERFVDEGPSVNNTHSSTAQAAPATQNTNAPSSEKTGVDYIYWDSKASPEEMQEMWSRSEVAKEWTKSGEKRGKVRFSHDKDMKPYLSRVELKSVICALAEMVSMRFVNGVGPRIGLMGIDYSTAFWLYMELGHRAYRLDSAGDLTKPFVSMYFGAAYLAWLSEYEGRERTPQFVVPAYLSGPKNVNHQETGPLWLKFEQALSNYEDMKRDPGNCTIL
;
A
#
# COMPACT_ATOMS: atom_id res chain seq x y z
N MET A 1 22.06 20.39 -17.68
CA MET A 1 23.16 20.25 -16.70
C MET A 1 22.69 19.24 -15.67
N ALA A 2 23.56 18.34 -15.19
CA ALA A 2 23.14 17.42 -14.13
C ALA A 2 22.90 18.24 -12.85
N THR A 3 21.71 18.14 -12.28
CA THR A 3 21.37 18.77 -11.00
C THR A 3 22.19 18.08 -9.91
N SER A 4 23.02 18.82 -9.19
CA SER A 4 23.82 18.33 -8.07
C SER A 4 23.56 19.22 -6.88
N PHE A 5 23.37 18.64 -5.70
CA PHE A 5 23.18 19.37 -4.46
C PHE A 5 24.31 19.04 -3.50
N ASP A 6 25.11 20.06 -3.18
CA ASP A 6 26.18 19.93 -2.19
C ASP A 6 25.74 20.50 -0.84
N TYR A 7 24.87 21.53 -0.89
CA TYR A 7 24.35 22.20 0.28
C TYR A 7 22.82 22.23 0.26
N TRP A 8 22.21 22.24 1.44
CA TRP A 8 20.78 22.52 1.60
C TRP A 8 20.39 23.82 0.91
N ASN A 9 21.24 24.84 0.98
CA ASN A 9 21.05 26.14 0.33
C ASN A 9 20.87 26.07 -1.19
N ASP A 10 21.32 24.98 -1.83
CA ASP A 10 21.19 24.80 -3.26
C ASP A 10 19.80 24.24 -3.64
N CYS A 11 19.08 23.65 -2.68
CA CYS A 11 17.83 22.93 -2.93
C CYS A 11 16.63 23.35 -2.06
N VAL A 12 16.77 24.31 -1.13
CA VAL A 12 15.65 24.83 -0.32
C VAL A 12 15.59 26.36 -0.30
N ASP A 13 14.40 26.91 -0.07
CA ASP A 13 14.21 28.36 0.04
C ASP A 13 14.68 28.85 1.41
N VAL A 14 14.99 30.15 1.52
CA VAL A 14 15.51 30.74 2.77
C VAL A 14 14.57 30.53 3.96
N GLN A 15 13.25 30.57 3.71
CA GLN A 15 12.24 30.35 4.74
C GLN A 15 12.15 28.89 5.19
N ASP A 16 12.42 27.95 4.29
CA ASP A 16 12.46 26.52 4.58
C ASP A 16 13.71 26.18 5.39
N LEU A 17 14.87 26.72 4.97
CA LEU A 17 16.13 26.55 5.69
C LEU A 17 16.07 27.16 7.10
N GLU A 18 15.47 28.35 7.24
CA GLU A 18 15.28 28.97 8.56
C GLU A 18 14.38 28.10 9.44
N ALA A 19 13.31 27.50 8.90
CA ALA A 19 12.46 26.60 9.68
C ALA A 19 13.17 25.31 10.10
N MET A 20 14.04 24.75 9.26
CA MET A 20 14.90 23.63 9.65
C MET A 20 15.80 24.00 10.85
N TRP A 21 16.38 25.21 10.85
CA TRP A 21 17.16 25.72 12.00
C TRP A 21 16.32 25.96 13.27
N GLN A 22 15.00 26.10 13.17
CA GLN A 22 14.11 26.24 14.33
C GLN A 22 13.71 24.88 14.92
N GLU A 23 13.87 23.78 14.19
CA GLU A 23 13.60 22.43 14.71
C GLU A 23 14.77 21.99 15.63
N PRO A 24 14.53 21.73 16.94
CA PRO A 24 15.61 21.50 17.90
C PRO A 24 16.50 20.32 17.54
N GLU A 25 15.91 19.22 17.07
CA GLU A 25 16.65 18.01 16.71
C GLU A 25 17.56 18.25 15.50
N VAL A 26 17.09 18.97 14.48
CA VAL A 26 17.88 19.33 13.30
C VAL A 26 19.01 20.29 13.66
N SER A 27 18.71 21.35 14.41
CA SER A 27 19.74 22.32 14.80
C SER A 27 20.85 21.68 15.64
N THR A 28 20.49 20.72 16.50
CA THR A 28 21.47 19.94 17.29
C THR A 28 22.32 19.07 16.36
N GLU A 29 21.70 18.32 15.46
CA GLU A 29 22.40 17.47 14.49
C GLU A 29 23.38 18.26 13.62
N TRP A 30 22.96 19.42 13.12
CA TRP A 30 23.79 20.31 12.31
C TRP A 30 24.95 20.92 13.12
N LEU A 31 24.70 21.38 14.35
CA LEU A 31 25.76 21.90 15.21
C LEU A 31 26.79 20.81 15.57
N ASP A 32 26.34 19.59 15.83
CA ASP A 32 27.21 18.44 16.11
C ASP A 32 28.05 18.04 14.88
N ALA A 33 27.51 18.25 13.68
CA ALA A 33 28.23 18.10 12.41
C ALA A 33 29.19 19.27 12.10
N GLY A 34 29.20 20.33 12.94
CA GLY A 34 30.05 21.51 12.77
C GLY A 34 29.48 22.58 11.85
N GLU A 35 28.21 22.46 11.47
CA GLU A 35 27.49 23.45 10.68
C GLU A 35 27.14 24.67 11.53
N THR A 36 27.04 25.84 10.88
CA THR A 36 26.80 27.10 11.58
C THR A 36 25.70 27.92 10.91
N LYS A 37 24.75 28.40 11.70
CA LYS A 37 23.65 29.22 11.21
C LYS A 37 24.20 30.50 10.55
N GLY A 38 23.75 30.77 9.33
CA GLY A 38 24.22 31.88 8.50
C GLY A 38 25.28 31.50 7.46
N ASN A 39 25.88 30.31 7.57
CA ASN A 39 26.70 29.71 6.51
C ASN A 39 25.88 28.71 5.69
N LYS A 40 26.45 28.24 4.57
CA LYS A 40 25.84 27.14 3.82
C LYS A 40 25.93 25.85 4.65
N VAL A 41 24.85 25.07 4.66
CA VAL A 41 24.75 23.79 5.38
C VAL A 41 24.95 22.65 4.40
N HIS A 42 25.88 21.73 4.65
CA HIS A 42 26.10 20.59 3.77
C HIS A 42 24.94 19.59 3.82
N LEU A 43 24.67 18.94 2.68
CA LEU A 43 23.82 17.75 2.65
C LEU A 43 24.62 16.52 3.05
N SER A 44 23.97 15.63 3.82
CA SER A 44 24.55 14.34 4.18
C SER A 44 24.80 13.47 2.95
N ARG A 45 25.85 12.63 3.01
CA ARG A 45 26.29 11.75 1.93
C ARG A 45 26.28 10.30 2.34
N ASP A 46 25.68 9.44 1.52
CA ASP A 46 25.68 8.01 1.74
C ASP A 46 27.08 7.41 1.43
N PRO A 47 27.32 6.11 1.67
CA PRO A 47 28.62 5.49 1.37
C PRO A 47 29.04 5.57 -0.10
N ASP A 48 28.09 5.73 -1.02
CA ASP A 48 28.33 5.88 -2.46
C ASP A 48 28.60 7.35 -2.85
N GLY A 49 28.44 8.28 -1.92
CA GLY A 49 28.65 9.72 -2.12
C GLY A 49 27.42 10.46 -2.64
N GLU A 50 26.26 9.80 -2.68
CA GLU A 50 25.01 10.42 -3.11
C GLU A 50 24.38 11.24 -1.96
N PRO A 51 23.79 12.40 -2.25
CA PRO A 51 23.16 13.22 -1.24
C PRO A 51 21.88 12.53 -0.74
N TYR A 52 21.68 12.54 0.58
CA TYR A 52 20.48 12.02 1.23
C TYR A 52 20.12 12.88 2.44
N LEU A 53 18.87 12.82 2.87
CA LEU A 53 18.42 13.43 4.12
C LEU A 53 18.59 12.44 5.25
N THR A 54 19.14 12.87 6.39
CA THR A 54 19.12 12.06 7.63
C THR A 54 17.68 11.80 8.08
N GLN A 55 17.50 10.88 9.04
CA GLN A 55 16.17 10.60 9.56
C GLN A 55 15.57 11.85 10.24
N THR A 56 16.41 12.59 10.97
CA THR A 56 16.06 13.84 11.65
C THR A 56 15.65 14.91 10.64
N GLU A 57 16.46 15.11 9.59
CA GLU A 57 16.16 16.07 8.55
C GLU A 57 14.87 15.71 7.79
N MET A 58 14.71 14.45 7.39
CA MET A 58 13.53 13.99 6.67
C MET A 58 12.25 14.18 7.50
N LYS A 59 12.30 13.87 8.80
CA LYS A 59 11.18 14.07 9.72
C LYS A 59 10.83 15.54 9.85
N ALA A 60 11.82 16.41 10.02
CA ALA A 60 11.60 17.85 10.10
C ALA A 60 10.97 18.42 8.82
N VAL A 61 11.44 18.02 7.63
CA VAL A 61 10.81 18.43 6.35
C VAL A 61 9.35 18.00 6.31
N ALA A 62 9.05 16.75 6.67
CA ALA A 62 7.68 16.24 6.71
C ALA A 62 6.80 17.02 7.71
N ASP A 63 7.28 17.22 8.94
CA ASP A 63 6.59 17.97 9.98
C ASP A 63 6.29 19.41 9.56
N ILE A 64 7.27 20.11 8.98
CA ILE A 64 7.11 21.49 8.54
C ILE A 64 6.08 21.59 7.41
N ILE A 65 6.15 20.70 6.41
CA ILE A 65 5.19 20.68 5.30
C ILE A 65 3.77 20.40 5.79
N VAL A 66 3.60 19.37 6.63
CA VAL A 66 2.29 19.00 7.19
C VAL A 66 1.69 20.14 7.98
N ARG A 67 2.50 20.80 8.81
CA ARG A 67 2.08 21.92 9.66
C ARG A 67 1.69 23.16 8.85
N ARG A 68 2.38 23.44 7.74
CA ARG A 68 2.14 24.62 6.91
C ARG A 68 0.97 24.46 5.93
N HIS A 69 0.73 23.25 5.43
CA HIS A 69 -0.13 23.05 4.26
C HIS A 69 -1.26 22.03 4.44
N PHE A 70 -1.20 21.19 5.49
CA PHE A 70 -2.11 20.04 5.60
C PHE A 70 -2.85 19.97 6.93
N ASP A 71 -2.75 20.98 7.80
CA ASP A 71 -3.44 21.06 9.11
C ASP A 71 -3.34 19.76 9.93
N SER A 72 -2.19 19.09 9.88
CA SER A 72 -1.96 17.79 10.54
C SER A 72 -2.90 16.64 10.10
N GLN A 73 -3.52 16.74 8.93
CA GLN A 73 -4.37 15.67 8.35
C GLN A 73 -3.56 14.46 7.87
N ILE A 74 -2.24 14.59 7.77
CA ILE A 74 -1.32 13.54 7.30
C ILE A 74 -0.29 13.32 8.40
N GLN A 75 -0.02 12.07 8.75
CA GLN A 75 1.02 11.75 9.72
C GLN A 75 2.41 11.94 9.08
N PRO A 76 3.30 12.74 9.68
CA PRO A 76 4.67 12.94 9.21
C PRO A 76 5.46 11.62 9.11
N ASP A 77 5.29 10.70 10.06
CA ASP A 77 5.93 9.38 10.04
C ASP A 77 5.56 8.56 8.80
N MET A 78 4.33 8.71 8.28
CA MET A 78 3.91 8.05 7.04
C MET A 78 4.66 8.63 5.83
N ILE A 79 4.88 9.94 5.79
CA ILE A 79 5.67 10.59 4.74
C ILE A 79 7.12 10.11 4.80
N CYS A 80 7.71 10.02 6.01
CA CYS A 80 9.07 9.50 6.19
C CYS A 80 9.21 8.06 5.70
N ALA A 81 8.25 7.19 6.03
CA ALA A 81 8.25 5.80 5.58
C ALA A 81 8.15 5.69 4.05
N VAL A 82 7.31 6.51 3.41
CA VAL A 82 7.20 6.55 1.94
C VAL A 82 8.50 7.05 1.31
N ALA A 83 9.11 8.11 1.84
CA ALA A 83 10.38 8.64 1.37
C ALA A 83 11.52 7.59 1.43
N GLU A 84 11.59 6.83 2.52
CA GLU A 84 12.56 5.74 2.69
C GLU A 84 12.34 4.62 1.66
N LEU A 85 11.09 4.17 1.50
CA LEU A 85 10.74 3.11 0.54
C LEU A 85 10.93 3.54 -0.92
N ALA A 86 10.60 4.78 -1.25
CA ALA A 86 10.55 5.27 -2.62
C ALA A 86 11.94 5.65 -3.15
N SER A 87 12.75 6.32 -2.33
CA SER A 87 14.02 6.92 -2.78
C SER A 87 15.20 6.69 -1.83
N ASP A 88 14.98 6.04 -0.69
CA ASP A 88 15.97 5.98 0.40
C ASP A 88 16.38 7.39 0.88
N ARG A 89 15.41 8.32 0.90
CA ARG A 89 15.61 9.73 1.27
C ARG A 89 16.60 10.49 0.37
N GLN A 90 16.89 9.99 -0.83
CA GLN A 90 17.80 10.64 -1.79
C GLN A 90 17.04 11.67 -2.65
N PRO A 91 17.38 12.98 -2.59
CA PRO A 91 16.70 14.02 -3.35
C PRO A 91 16.80 13.87 -4.86
N LEU A 92 17.92 13.35 -5.38
CA LEU A 92 18.16 13.20 -6.82
C LEU A 92 17.72 11.85 -7.38
N SER A 93 16.95 11.08 -6.60
CA SER A 93 16.53 9.73 -6.99
C SER A 93 15.60 9.74 -8.20
N THR A 94 15.85 8.82 -9.13
CA THR A 94 15.04 8.56 -10.33
C THR A 94 14.72 7.07 -10.46
N ARG A 95 14.61 6.37 -9.31
CA ARG A 95 14.41 4.92 -9.23
C ARG A 95 13.17 4.45 -10.00
N TRP A 96 12.12 5.27 -10.05
CA TRP A 96 10.91 4.96 -10.79
C TRP A 96 10.96 5.51 -12.22
N TYR A 97 11.13 4.60 -13.18
CA TYR A 97 11.11 4.89 -14.61
C TYR A 97 10.17 3.92 -15.34
N ASP A 98 9.16 4.45 -16.03
CA ASP A 98 8.27 3.68 -16.88
C ASP A 98 8.86 3.58 -18.29
N LYS A 99 9.28 2.38 -18.69
CA LYS A 99 9.85 2.10 -20.01
C LYS A 99 8.86 2.28 -21.17
N LYS A 100 7.55 2.18 -20.92
CA LYS A 100 6.48 2.30 -21.95
C LYS A 100 6.13 3.76 -22.19
N THR A 101 5.90 4.53 -21.13
CA THR A 101 5.54 5.96 -21.24
C THR A 101 6.77 6.87 -21.32
N LYS A 102 7.97 6.36 -21.00
CA LYS A 102 9.23 7.09 -20.87
C LYS A 102 9.16 8.20 -19.81
N GLU A 103 8.36 7.98 -18.78
CA GLU A 103 8.18 8.92 -17.69
C GLU A 103 9.05 8.52 -16.51
N THR A 104 9.67 9.52 -15.88
CA THR A 104 10.52 9.34 -14.71
C THR A 104 9.89 10.09 -13.55
N ALA A 105 9.76 9.42 -12.40
CA ALA A 105 9.38 10.10 -11.19
C ALA A 105 10.61 10.66 -10.47
N LEU A 106 10.44 11.84 -9.90
CA LEU A 106 11.54 12.68 -9.42
C LEU A 106 11.45 12.90 -7.92
N GLY A 107 12.60 13.10 -7.30
CA GLY A 107 12.66 13.56 -5.91
C GLY A 107 12.49 12.47 -4.87
N ILE A 108 12.52 12.90 -3.61
CA ILE A 108 12.41 12.02 -2.44
C ILE A 108 11.10 11.21 -2.46
N MET A 109 10.00 11.83 -2.88
CA MET A 109 8.68 11.20 -2.89
C MET A 109 8.33 10.50 -4.21
N GLN A 110 9.27 10.45 -5.16
CA GLN A 110 9.09 9.85 -6.49
C GLN A 110 7.78 10.29 -7.16
N ILE A 111 7.67 11.60 -7.42
CA ILE A 111 6.49 12.22 -8.05
C ILE A 111 6.72 12.42 -9.55
N LEU A 112 5.75 12.03 -10.38
CA LEU A 112 5.78 12.30 -11.81
C LEU A 112 5.50 13.79 -12.07
N PRO A 113 6.23 14.47 -12.98
CA PRO A 113 5.97 15.87 -13.34
C PRO A 113 4.51 16.16 -13.66
N LYS A 114 3.87 15.32 -14.49
CA LYS A 114 2.44 15.42 -14.83
C LYS A 114 1.51 15.34 -13.62
N THR A 115 1.89 14.59 -12.58
CA THR A 115 1.10 14.45 -11.36
C THR A 115 1.19 15.72 -10.53
N ALA A 116 2.39 16.32 -10.42
CA ALA A 116 2.56 17.61 -9.76
C ALA A 116 1.80 18.73 -10.50
N GLU A 117 1.90 18.78 -11.84
CA GLU A 117 1.13 19.72 -12.66
C GLU A 117 -0.38 19.56 -12.46
N TRP A 118 -0.87 18.32 -12.43
CA TRP A 118 -2.27 18.01 -12.15
C TRP A 118 -2.69 18.48 -10.74
N LEU A 119 -1.87 18.24 -9.71
CA LEU A 119 -2.14 18.71 -8.34
C LEU A 119 -2.25 20.24 -8.26
N VAL A 120 -1.40 20.96 -9.00
CA VAL A 120 -1.43 22.43 -9.09
C VAL A 120 -2.69 22.91 -9.81
N ARG A 121 -2.95 22.36 -10.99
CA ARG A 121 -3.99 22.85 -11.92
C ARG A 121 -5.40 22.48 -11.47
N ASP A 122 -5.59 21.22 -11.05
CA ASP A 122 -6.93 20.66 -10.86
C ASP A 122 -7.32 20.62 -9.37
N LEU A 123 -6.34 20.55 -8.46
CA LEU A 123 -6.57 20.48 -7.01
C LEU A 123 -6.09 21.71 -6.23
N GLY A 124 -5.51 22.71 -6.90
CA GLY A 124 -5.16 24.00 -6.30
C GLY A 124 -3.94 23.98 -5.38
N TYR A 125 -3.09 22.95 -5.45
CA TYR A 125 -1.88 22.86 -4.63
C TYR A 125 -0.76 23.78 -5.14
N GLN A 126 -0.86 25.08 -4.86
CA GLN A 126 -0.02 26.14 -5.46
C GLN A 126 1.10 26.70 -4.57
N ALA A 127 1.41 26.07 -3.42
CA ALA A 127 2.46 26.58 -2.52
C ALA A 127 3.86 26.63 -3.15
N TYR A 128 4.12 25.78 -4.15
CA TYR A 128 5.35 25.76 -4.94
C TYR A 128 5.01 25.81 -6.43
N GLU A 129 5.72 26.65 -7.18
CA GLU A 129 5.49 26.89 -8.61
C GLU A 129 6.20 25.82 -9.46
N VAL A 130 5.43 24.89 -10.06
CA VAL A 130 5.93 23.77 -10.89
C VAL A 130 6.07 24.14 -12.37
N GLU A 131 5.48 25.24 -12.79
CA GLU A 131 5.24 25.50 -14.21
C GLU A 131 6.55 25.66 -15.01
N GLY A 132 6.75 24.75 -15.98
CA GLY A 132 7.86 24.81 -16.93
C GLY A 132 9.21 24.28 -16.43
N ASN A 133 9.34 23.84 -15.16
CA ASN A 133 10.59 23.30 -14.63
C ASN A 133 10.37 22.08 -13.71
N PRO A 134 10.43 20.84 -14.21
CA PRO A 134 10.23 19.64 -13.40
C PRO A 134 11.35 19.39 -12.38
N ASP A 135 12.54 19.98 -12.58
CA ASP A 135 13.70 19.75 -11.71
C ASP A 135 13.48 20.27 -10.28
N ILE A 136 12.49 21.14 -10.07
CA ILE A 136 12.13 21.57 -8.73
C ILE A 136 11.64 20.40 -7.86
N LEU A 137 11.17 19.30 -8.45
CA LEU A 137 10.72 18.13 -7.71
C LEU A 137 11.88 17.40 -7.01
N TYR A 138 13.13 17.67 -7.39
CA TYR A 138 14.30 17.21 -6.65
C TYR A 138 14.51 17.97 -5.34
N ARG A 139 13.88 19.15 -5.16
CA ARG A 139 13.96 19.92 -3.92
C ARG A 139 13.17 19.20 -2.82
N PRO A 140 13.75 18.93 -1.64
CA PRO A 140 13.09 18.12 -0.61
C PRO A 140 11.70 18.61 -0.20
N PHE A 141 11.56 19.91 0.08
CA PHE A 141 10.28 20.51 0.49
C PHE A 141 9.21 20.43 -0.60
N VAL A 142 9.58 20.69 -1.86
CA VAL A 142 8.68 20.61 -3.01
C VAL A 142 8.23 19.17 -3.24
N SER A 143 9.17 18.23 -3.23
CA SER A 143 8.89 16.79 -3.37
C SER A 143 7.93 16.30 -2.30
N VAL A 144 8.19 16.66 -1.04
CA VAL A 144 7.36 16.28 0.12
C VAL A 144 5.99 16.92 0.07
N TYR A 145 5.89 18.19 -0.33
CA TYR A 145 4.62 18.88 -0.51
C TYR A 145 3.70 18.17 -1.51
N PHE A 146 4.20 17.87 -2.72
CA PHE A 146 3.40 17.16 -3.72
C PHE A 146 3.14 15.71 -3.35
N GLY A 147 4.09 15.02 -2.71
CA GLY A 147 3.87 13.68 -2.18
C GLY A 147 2.78 13.65 -1.11
N ALA A 148 2.80 14.58 -0.16
CA ALA A 148 1.78 14.74 0.86
C ALA A 148 0.41 15.07 0.24
N ALA A 149 0.36 15.98 -0.73
CA ALA A 149 -0.86 16.31 -1.47
C ALA A 149 -1.46 15.09 -2.17
N TYR A 150 -0.61 14.28 -2.80
CA TYR A 150 -1.03 13.06 -3.48
C TYR A 150 -1.54 12.01 -2.48
N ILE A 151 -0.86 11.80 -1.36
CA ILE A 151 -1.30 10.90 -0.29
C ILE A 151 -2.66 11.33 0.28
N LYS A 152 -2.86 12.63 0.52
CA LYS A 152 -4.14 13.17 0.98
C LYS A 152 -5.24 12.93 -0.05
N TRP A 153 -4.96 13.15 -1.33
CA TRP A 153 -5.92 12.86 -2.39
C TRP A 153 -6.28 11.38 -2.43
N LEU A 154 -5.29 10.48 -2.40
CA LEU A 154 -5.51 9.02 -2.35
C LEU A 154 -6.33 8.58 -1.14
N SER A 155 -6.18 9.27 0.00
CA SER A 155 -6.93 8.98 1.23
C SER A 155 -8.41 9.34 1.14
N ASN A 156 -8.75 10.31 0.28
CA ASN A 156 -10.13 10.76 0.02
C ASN A 156 -10.67 10.29 -1.33
N PHE A 157 -9.93 9.41 -2.02
CA PHE A 157 -10.32 8.89 -3.32
C PHE A 157 -11.44 7.86 -3.14
N GLU A 158 -12.68 8.33 -3.08
CA GLU A 158 -13.84 7.52 -3.46
C GLU A 158 -13.82 7.39 -4.99
N GLU A 159 -14.04 6.17 -5.48
CA GLU A 159 -13.97 5.79 -6.89
C GLU A 159 -15.10 6.47 -7.70
N GLU A 160 -14.96 7.77 -7.96
CA GLU A 160 -15.73 8.43 -9.01
C GLU A 160 -15.21 7.91 -10.36
N ARG A 161 -16.08 7.14 -11.00
CA ARG A 161 -15.97 6.56 -12.34
C ARG A 161 -15.07 7.41 -13.26
N PHE A 162 -13.92 6.87 -13.65
CA PHE A 162 -13.34 7.17 -14.95
C PHE A 162 -14.29 6.63 -16.02
N VAL A 163 -15.34 7.41 -16.34
CA VAL A 163 -15.92 7.36 -17.68
C VAL A 163 -14.93 8.12 -18.55
N ASP A 164 -14.18 7.34 -19.32
CA ASP A 164 -13.37 7.80 -20.43
C ASP A 164 -14.27 8.57 -21.42
N GLU A 165 -14.28 9.91 -21.37
CA GLU A 165 -14.77 10.71 -22.51
C GLU A 165 -14.05 12.05 -22.64
N GLY A 166 -13.42 12.24 -23.80
CA GLY A 166 -13.51 13.48 -24.54
C GLY A 166 -13.44 13.18 -26.05
N PRO A 167 -14.00 14.02 -26.95
CA PRO A 167 -15.11 14.97 -26.81
C PRO A 167 -16.24 14.71 -27.84
N SER A 168 -17.30 15.52 -27.78
CA SER A 168 -18.18 15.98 -28.88
C SER A 168 -19.65 15.49 -28.94
N VAL A 169 -20.53 16.42 -28.52
CA VAL A 169 -21.70 17.00 -29.26
C VAL A 169 -23.13 16.49 -28.98
N ASN A 170 -23.80 17.36 -28.20
CA ASN A 170 -25.15 17.95 -28.35
C ASN A 170 -26.44 17.19 -27.97
N ASN A 171 -27.10 17.85 -27.00
CA ASN A 171 -28.47 18.36 -27.01
C ASN A 171 -29.61 17.56 -26.34
N THR A 172 -30.04 18.13 -25.21
CA THR A 172 -31.44 18.43 -24.80
C THR A 172 -32.43 17.27 -24.70
N HIS A 173 -32.90 16.96 -23.49
CA HIS A 173 -34.14 17.54 -22.96
C HIS A 173 -34.43 17.10 -21.53
N SER A 174 -35.02 18.04 -20.80
CA SER A 174 -35.61 18.02 -19.47
C SER A 174 -36.68 16.94 -19.24
N SER A 175 -36.80 16.42 -18.01
CA SER A 175 -38.00 16.56 -17.16
C SER A 175 -37.90 15.82 -15.81
N THR A 176 -38.03 16.63 -14.74
CA THR A 176 -38.70 16.43 -13.44
C THR A 176 -39.39 15.10 -13.10
N ALA A 177 -39.17 14.60 -11.87
CA ALA A 177 -40.24 14.22 -10.92
C ALA A 177 -39.73 14.08 -9.46
N GLN A 178 -40.39 14.79 -8.54
CA GLN A 178 -40.30 14.72 -7.06
C GLN A 178 -40.98 13.45 -6.52
N ALA A 179 -40.36 12.69 -5.61
CA ALA A 179 -40.50 12.68 -4.14
C ALA A 179 -41.80 12.07 -3.53
N ALA A 180 -41.64 11.09 -2.63
CA ALA A 180 -42.29 11.04 -1.31
C ALA A 180 -41.73 9.90 -0.41
N PRO A 181 -41.78 10.02 0.94
CA PRO A 181 -40.96 9.26 1.90
C PRO A 181 -41.76 8.22 2.71
N ALA A 182 -41.05 7.30 3.40
CA ALA A 182 -41.65 6.46 4.44
C ALA A 182 -40.81 6.48 5.73
N THR A 183 -41.42 7.00 6.78
CA THR A 183 -40.95 7.06 8.17
C THR A 183 -41.46 5.83 8.90
N GLN A 184 -40.63 5.12 9.68
CA GLN A 184 -41.07 4.45 10.92
C GLN A 184 -39.94 4.42 11.96
N ASN A 185 -40.23 5.05 13.11
CA ASN A 185 -39.50 4.96 14.36
C ASN A 185 -39.89 3.68 15.11
N THR A 186 -38.92 3.04 15.77
CA THR A 186 -39.15 2.31 17.03
C THR A 186 -37.93 2.47 17.93
N ASN A 187 -38.13 3.08 19.09
CA ASN A 187 -37.16 3.25 20.18
C ASN A 187 -37.14 2.02 21.12
N ALA A 188 -35.94 1.67 21.62
CA ALA A 188 -35.57 1.42 23.04
C ALA A 188 -34.43 0.36 23.17
N PRO A 189 -33.66 0.30 24.27
CA PRO A 189 -32.93 1.38 24.96
C PRO A 189 -31.41 1.07 25.14
N SER A 190 -30.63 2.13 25.32
CA SER A 190 -29.34 2.29 26.05
C SER A 190 -28.29 1.16 26.09
N SER A 191 -27.09 1.45 25.59
CA SER A 191 -25.82 1.04 26.20
C SER A 191 -24.69 1.89 25.61
N GLU A 192 -24.23 2.90 26.34
CA GLU A 192 -22.90 3.49 26.13
C GLU A 192 -21.83 2.39 26.18
N LYS A 193 -20.97 2.34 25.16
CA LYS A 193 -19.57 1.93 25.26
C LYS A 193 -18.86 2.37 23.99
N THR A 194 -17.81 3.16 24.16
CA THR A 194 -16.74 3.39 23.20
C THR A 194 -16.27 2.05 22.63
N GLY A 195 -16.81 1.65 21.48
CA GLY A 195 -16.64 0.33 20.90
C GLY A 195 -15.80 0.43 19.64
N VAL A 196 -14.58 -0.06 19.69
CA VAL A 196 -13.81 -0.37 18.47
C VAL A 196 -14.62 -1.40 17.68
N ASP A 197 -14.96 -1.08 16.43
CA ASP A 197 -15.78 -1.95 15.58
C ASP A 197 -14.91 -3.09 15.04
N TYR A 198 -15.07 -4.28 15.63
CA TYR A 198 -14.28 -5.46 15.28
C TYR A 198 -14.91 -6.19 14.08
N ILE A 199 -14.08 -6.65 13.15
CA ILE A 199 -14.52 -7.52 12.06
C ILE A 199 -14.44 -8.98 12.53
N TYR A 200 -15.51 -9.74 12.27
CA TYR A 200 -15.65 -11.13 12.72
C TYR A 200 -15.60 -12.10 11.54
N TRP A 201 -14.94 -13.23 11.74
CA TRP A 201 -14.91 -14.34 10.80
C TRP A 201 -16.30 -14.82 10.42
N ASP A 202 -17.21 -14.92 11.40
CA ASP A 202 -18.60 -15.36 11.21
C ASP A 202 -19.42 -14.43 10.29
N SER A 203 -18.94 -13.21 10.01
CA SER A 203 -19.56 -12.29 9.05
C SER A 203 -19.03 -12.45 7.61
N LYS A 204 -17.92 -13.16 7.44
CA LYS A 204 -17.16 -13.28 6.18
C LYS A 204 -17.01 -14.71 5.67
N ALA A 205 -17.36 -15.70 6.49
CA ALA A 205 -17.27 -17.12 6.20
C ALA A 205 -18.62 -17.81 6.46
N SER A 206 -18.90 -18.91 5.76
CA SER A 206 -20.09 -19.71 5.99
C SER A 206 -19.98 -20.49 7.31
N PRO A 207 -21.11 -20.91 7.90
CA PRO A 207 -21.10 -21.76 9.09
C PRO A 207 -20.30 -23.05 8.91
N GLU A 208 -20.32 -23.63 7.71
CA GLU A 208 -19.58 -24.86 7.36
C GLU A 208 -18.07 -24.60 7.34
N GLU A 209 -17.63 -23.51 6.73
CA GLU A 209 -16.23 -23.07 6.72
C GLU A 209 -15.70 -22.79 8.13
N MET A 210 -16.52 -22.11 8.95
CA MET A 210 -16.19 -21.85 10.35
C MET A 210 -16.08 -23.16 11.14
N GLN A 211 -16.99 -24.10 10.92
CA GLN A 211 -16.95 -25.42 11.55
C GLN A 211 -15.68 -26.19 11.13
N GLU A 212 -15.28 -26.09 9.86
CA GLU A 212 -14.03 -26.67 9.37
C GLU A 212 -12.81 -26.02 10.05
N MET A 213 -12.76 -24.69 10.17
CA MET A 213 -11.68 -23.98 10.86
C MET A 213 -11.55 -24.42 12.32
N TRP A 214 -12.67 -24.54 13.04
CA TRP A 214 -12.70 -25.07 14.41
C TRP A 214 -12.32 -26.55 14.53
N SER A 215 -12.38 -27.32 13.43
CA SER A 215 -11.98 -28.73 13.41
C SER A 215 -10.46 -28.90 13.28
N ARG A 216 -9.73 -27.86 12.83
CA ARG A 216 -8.27 -27.88 12.70
C ARG A 216 -7.62 -27.64 14.06
N SER A 217 -6.83 -28.61 14.55
CA SER A 217 -6.25 -28.60 15.91
C SER A 217 -5.47 -27.32 16.24
N GLU A 218 -4.65 -26.83 15.32
CA GLU A 218 -3.79 -25.66 15.57
C GLU A 218 -4.58 -24.36 15.60
N VAL A 219 -5.56 -24.20 14.70
CA VAL A 219 -6.47 -23.03 14.67
C VAL A 219 -7.34 -23.02 15.93
N ALA A 220 -7.92 -24.17 16.30
CA ALA A 220 -8.74 -24.27 17.50
C ALA A 220 -7.95 -23.97 18.78
N LYS A 221 -6.69 -24.42 18.89
CA LYS A 221 -5.80 -24.09 20.01
C LYS A 221 -5.49 -22.59 20.06
N GLU A 222 -5.16 -21.98 18.93
CA GLU A 222 -4.85 -20.54 18.85
C GLU A 222 -6.07 -19.70 19.26
N TRP A 223 -7.23 -19.97 18.65
CA TRP A 223 -8.48 -19.27 18.96
C TRP A 223 -8.89 -19.45 20.43
N THR A 224 -8.74 -20.66 20.98
CA THR A 224 -9.02 -20.91 22.41
C THR A 224 -8.06 -20.14 23.31
N LYS A 225 -6.76 -20.09 22.97
CA LYS A 225 -5.74 -19.35 23.73
C LYS A 225 -6.00 -17.83 23.69
N SER A 226 -6.50 -17.32 22.57
CA SER A 226 -6.86 -15.91 22.39
C SER A 226 -8.24 -15.55 22.95
N GLY A 227 -8.95 -16.51 23.56
CA GLY A 227 -10.25 -16.29 24.20
C GLY A 227 -11.43 -16.16 23.23
N GLU A 228 -11.26 -16.57 21.97
CA GLU A 228 -12.31 -16.54 20.96
C GLU A 228 -13.37 -17.63 21.22
N LYS A 229 -14.62 -17.34 20.84
CA LYS A 229 -15.75 -18.24 21.02
C LYS A 229 -16.43 -18.53 19.69
N ARG A 230 -16.90 -19.77 19.51
CA ARG A 230 -17.72 -20.15 18.34
C ARG A 230 -18.90 -19.18 18.18
N GLY A 231 -19.14 -18.71 16.95
CA GLY A 231 -20.19 -17.74 16.63
C GLY A 231 -19.78 -16.27 16.79
N LYS A 232 -18.58 -15.99 17.32
CA LYS A 232 -18.05 -14.63 17.47
C LYS A 232 -16.52 -14.64 17.48
N VAL A 233 -15.92 -15.18 16.43
CA VAL A 233 -14.47 -15.23 16.27
C VAL A 233 -13.99 -13.97 15.60
N ARG A 234 -13.11 -13.21 16.26
CA ARG A 234 -12.50 -12.00 15.70
C ARG A 234 -11.35 -12.36 14.75
N PHE A 235 -11.16 -11.54 13.72
CA PHE A 235 -9.89 -11.57 12.98
C PHE A 235 -8.74 -11.09 13.86
N SER A 236 -7.50 -11.46 13.51
CA SER A 236 -6.33 -10.80 14.06
C SER A 236 -6.26 -9.36 13.55
N HIS A 237 -5.80 -8.42 14.37
CA HIS A 237 -5.72 -7.00 14.01
C HIS A 237 -4.30 -6.49 14.24
N ASP A 238 -3.82 -5.65 13.33
CA ASP A 238 -2.53 -4.98 13.50
C ASP A 238 -2.65 -3.79 14.46
N LYS A 239 -1.57 -3.01 14.62
CA LYS A 239 -1.57 -1.82 15.50
C LYS A 239 -2.56 -0.74 15.04
N ASP A 240 -2.93 -0.76 13.77
CA ASP A 240 -3.85 0.19 13.13
C ASP A 240 -5.28 -0.37 13.02
N MET A 241 -5.56 -1.48 13.71
CA MET A 241 -6.86 -2.17 13.67
C MET A 241 -7.26 -2.68 12.28
N LYS A 242 -6.31 -2.97 11.40
CA LYS A 242 -6.59 -3.64 10.12
C LYS A 242 -6.67 -5.15 10.32
N PRO A 243 -7.75 -5.82 9.84
CA PRO A 243 -7.90 -7.26 9.98
C PRO A 243 -6.91 -7.99 9.07
N TYR A 244 -6.19 -8.95 9.63
CA TYR A 244 -5.30 -9.86 8.90
C TYR A 244 -5.48 -11.30 9.35
N LEU A 245 -4.98 -12.23 8.53
CA LEU A 245 -4.93 -13.66 8.86
C LEU A 245 -3.61 -14.03 9.51
N SER A 246 -3.68 -14.69 10.68
CA SER A 246 -2.52 -15.21 11.40
C SER A 246 -1.76 -16.26 10.57
N ARG A 247 -0.51 -16.55 10.93
CA ARG A 247 0.29 -17.58 10.25
C ARG A 247 -0.19 -19.00 10.57
N VAL A 248 -0.93 -19.20 11.65
CA VAL A 248 -1.48 -20.51 12.01
C VAL A 248 -2.81 -20.75 11.27
N GLU A 249 -3.54 -19.66 10.96
CA GLU A 249 -4.76 -19.65 10.14
C GLU A 249 -4.48 -19.92 8.65
N LEU A 250 -3.21 -19.86 8.21
CA LEU A 250 -2.76 -19.92 6.82
C LEU A 250 -1.57 -20.90 6.64
N LYS A 251 -1.66 -21.90 5.74
CA LYS A 251 -0.53 -22.81 5.41
C LYS A 251 -0.19 -22.85 3.90
N SER A 252 1.11 -22.95 3.54
CA SER A 252 1.71 -23.26 2.20
C SER A 252 2.21 -22.09 1.30
N VAL A 253 2.65 -22.40 0.06
CA VAL A 253 3.02 -21.49 -1.04
C VAL A 253 2.04 -20.34 -1.24
N ILE A 254 0.75 -20.64 -1.09
CA ILE A 254 -0.34 -19.66 -1.19
C ILE A 254 -0.26 -18.60 -0.07
N CYS A 255 0.32 -18.92 1.08
CA CYS A 255 0.46 -17.99 2.22
C CYS A 255 1.66 -17.06 2.04
N ALA A 256 2.76 -17.59 1.50
CA ALA A 256 3.86 -16.76 1.06
C ALA A 256 3.39 -15.77 -0.02
N LEU A 257 2.54 -16.21 -0.95
CA LEU A 257 1.89 -15.31 -1.92
C LEU A 257 0.97 -14.29 -1.25
N ALA A 258 0.10 -14.70 -0.32
CA ALA A 258 -0.76 -13.78 0.44
C ALA A 258 0.05 -12.72 1.20
N GLU A 259 1.19 -13.09 1.78
CA GLU A 259 2.11 -12.16 2.44
C GLU A 259 2.71 -11.15 1.46
N MET A 260 3.12 -11.60 0.28
CA MET A 260 3.65 -10.72 -0.76
C MET A 260 2.62 -9.79 -1.39
N VAL A 261 1.39 -10.26 -1.60
CA VAL A 261 0.36 -9.50 -2.35
C VAL A 261 -0.44 -8.55 -1.48
N SER A 262 -0.72 -8.93 -0.23
CA SER A 262 -1.64 -8.21 0.64
C SER A 262 -1.14 -8.06 2.08
N MET A 263 0.08 -8.50 2.40
CA MET A 263 0.55 -8.62 3.78
C MET A 263 -0.43 -9.42 4.68
N ARG A 264 -1.22 -10.33 4.07
CA ARG A 264 -2.31 -11.09 4.70
C ARG A 264 -3.49 -10.24 5.19
N PHE A 265 -3.61 -8.98 4.78
CA PHE A 265 -4.78 -8.16 5.08
C PHE A 265 -6.02 -8.66 4.35
N VAL A 266 -7.12 -8.82 5.09
CA VAL A 266 -8.37 -9.41 4.57
C VAL A 266 -8.96 -8.56 3.44
N ASN A 267 -8.81 -7.24 3.53
CA ASN A 267 -9.31 -6.31 2.51
C ASN A 267 -8.29 -6.07 1.37
N GLY A 268 -7.05 -6.55 1.51
CA GLY A 268 -5.98 -6.30 0.55
C GLY A 268 -5.14 -5.05 0.84
N VAL A 269 -4.25 -4.71 -0.09
CA VAL A 269 -3.32 -3.55 0.00
C VAL A 269 -3.32 -2.77 -1.31
N GLY A 270 -3.57 -1.45 -1.24
CA GLY A 270 -3.61 -0.59 -2.42
C GLY A 270 -4.63 -1.09 -3.44
N PRO A 271 -4.27 -1.27 -4.73
CA PRO A 271 -5.19 -1.74 -5.77
C PRO A 271 -5.48 -3.24 -5.70
N ARG A 272 -4.75 -4.01 -4.88
CA ARG A 272 -4.90 -5.46 -4.77
C ARG A 272 -5.97 -5.77 -3.75
N ILE A 273 -7.19 -6.06 -4.22
CA ILE A 273 -8.33 -6.39 -3.35
C ILE A 273 -8.19 -7.79 -2.75
N GLY A 274 -8.56 -7.90 -1.48
CA GLY A 274 -8.63 -9.17 -0.78
C GLY A 274 -7.28 -9.79 -0.46
N LEU A 275 -7.34 -10.93 0.21
CA LEU A 275 -6.17 -11.67 0.67
C LEU A 275 -5.21 -12.06 -0.47
N MET A 276 -5.74 -12.46 -1.61
CA MET A 276 -4.96 -12.98 -2.73
C MET A 276 -4.65 -11.96 -3.82
N GLY A 277 -5.11 -10.71 -3.65
CA GLY A 277 -4.72 -9.58 -4.49
C GLY A 277 -5.04 -9.73 -5.98
N ILE A 278 -6.05 -10.54 -6.32
CA ILE A 278 -6.55 -10.73 -7.68
C ILE A 278 -7.63 -9.69 -7.95
N ASP A 279 -7.58 -9.06 -9.13
CA ASP A 279 -8.62 -8.11 -9.54
C ASP A 279 -9.92 -8.82 -9.93
N TYR A 280 -11.04 -8.10 -9.86
CA TYR A 280 -12.35 -8.67 -10.18
C TYR A 280 -12.42 -9.23 -11.60
N SER A 281 -11.75 -8.64 -12.60
CA SER A 281 -11.81 -9.11 -13.98
C SER A 281 -11.15 -10.48 -14.15
N THR A 282 -10.00 -10.71 -13.49
CA THR A 282 -9.31 -11.99 -13.46
C THR A 282 -10.14 -13.05 -12.73
N ALA A 283 -10.69 -12.72 -11.56
CA ALA A 283 -11.56 -13.63 -10.81
C ALA A 283 -12.85 -13.96 -11.57
N PHE A 284 -13.45 -12.96 -12.22
CA PHE A 284 -14.66 -13.13 -13.03
C PHE A 284 -14.39 -13.94 -14.29
N TRP A 285 -13.21 -13.82 -14.91
CA TRP A 285 -12.79 -14.68 -16.01
C TRP A 285 -12.59 -16.13 -15.56
N LEU A 286 -11.91 -16.37 -14.43
CA LEU A 286 -11.76 -17.71 -13.83
C LEU A 286 -13.11 -18.35 -13.51
N TYR A 287 -14.04 -17.53 -13.01
CA TYR A 287 -15.44 -17.88 -12.93
C TYR A 287 -15.95 -18.13 -14.36
N MET A 288 -16.44 -17.14 -15.10
CA MET A 288 -17.18 -17.33 -16.37
C MET A 288 -16.55 -18.32 -17.36
N GLU A 289 -15.26 -18.21 -17.66
CA GLU A 289 -14.62 -18.95 -18.76
C GLU A 289 -13.99 -20.28 -18.33
N LEU A 290 -13.43 -20.36 -17.11
CA LEU A 290 -12.71 -21.57 -16.65
C LEU A 290 -13.52 -22.48 -15.72
N GLY A 291 -14.78 -22.14 -15.43
CA GLY A 291 -15.68 -23.03 -14.72
C GLY A 291 -15.46 -23.10 -13.21
N HIS A 292 -14.65 -22.22 -12.62
CA HIS A 292 -14.45 -22.15 -11.17
C HIS A 292 -15.70 -21.59 -10.47
N ARG A 293 -16.67 -22.47 -10.14
CA ARG A 293 -18.01 -22.11 -9.60
C ARG A 293 -18.20 -22.42 -8.10
N ALA A 294 -17.18 -22.86 -7.38
CA ALA A 294 -17.36 -23.27 -5.97
C ALA A 294 -17.84 -22.11 -5.09
N TYR A 295 -17.48 -20.87 -5.46
CA TYR A 295 -17.98 -19.65 -4.84
C TYR A 295 -18.67 -18.79 -5.88
N ARG A 296 -19.77 -18.17 -5.46
CA ARG A 296 -20.46 -17.16 -6.25
C ARG A 296 -19.67 -15.84 -6.20
N LEU A 297 -19.55 -15.18 -7.35
CA LEU A 297 -18.79 -13.95 -7.50
C LEU A 297 -19.69 -12.90 -8.17
N ASP A 298 -20.32 -12.05 -7.38
CA ASP A 298 -21.28 -11.05 -7.85
C ASP A 298 -20.63 -9.65 -7.96
N SER A 299 -19.64 -9.34 -7.12
CA SER A 299 -18.98 -8.04 -7.08
C SER A 299 -17.50 -8.13 -6.68
N ALA A 300 -16.74 -7.05 -6.91
CA ALA A 300 -15.35 -6.95 -6.43
C ALA A 300 -15.26 -7.13 -4.89
N GLY A 301 -16.24 -6.61 -4.15
CA GLY A 301 -16.30 -6.73 -2.69
C GLY A 301 -16.32 -8.17 -2.17
N ASP A 302 -16.79 -9.13 -2.98
CA ASP A 302 -16.76 -10.55 -2.60
C ASP A 302 -15.34 -11.09 -2.41
N LEU A 303 -14.34 -10.49 -3.09
CA LEU A 303 -12.94 -10.87 -2.94
C LEU A 303 -12.35 -10.47 -1.59
N THR A 304 -13.04 -9.64 -0.79
CA THR A 304 -12.68 -9.37 0.63
C THR A 304 -13.08 -10.51 1.57
N LYS A 305 -13.85 -11.50 1.10
CA LYS A 305 -14.16 -12.71 1.88
C LYS A 305 -12.97 -13.65 1.77
N PRO A 306 -12.33 -14.07 2.88
CA PRO A 306 -11.09 -14.84 2.84
C PRO A 306 -11.17 -16.11 1.98
N PHE A 307 -12.25 -16.90 2.10
CA PHE A 307 -12.43 -18.14 1.34
C PHE A 307 -12.62 -17.89 -0.16
N VAL A 308 -13.38 -16.85 -0.53
CA VAL A 308 -13.59 -16.46 -1.93
C VAL A 308 -12.28 -15.96 -2.53
N SER A 309 -11.57 -15.06 -1.83
CA SER A 309 -10.25 -14.56 -2.23
C SER A 309 -9.27 -15.70 -2.44
N MET A 310 -9.21 -16.62 -1.47
CA MET A 310 -8.32 -17.77 -1.51
C MET A 310 -8.62 -18.73 -2.65
N TYR A 311 -9.90 -19.01 -2.88
CA TYR A 311 -10.34 -19.89 -3.96
C TYR A 311 -9.93 -19.37 -5.33
N PHE A 312 -10.23 -18.10 -5.64
CA PHE A 312 -9.85 -17.51 -6.93
C PHE A 312 -8.33 -17.31 -7.03
N GLY A 313 -7.65 -17.03 -5.90
CA GLY A 313 -6.20 -17.04 -5.79
C GLY A 313 -5.57 -18.37 -6.22
N ALA A 314 -6.04 -19.46 -5.63
CA ALA A 314 -5.58 -20.80 -5.95
C ALA A 314 -5.92 -21.21 -7.38
N ALA A 315 -7.11 -20.86 -7.87
CA ALA A 315 -7.53 -21.13 -9.24
C ALA A 315 -6.63 -20.42 -10.26
N TYR A 316 -6.29 -19.16 -10.02
CA TYR A 316 -5.36 -18.43 -10.88
C TYR A 316 -3.96 -19.01 -10.86
N LEU A 317 -3.47 -19.40 -9.68
CA LEU A 317 -2.17 -20.05 -9.52
C LEU A 317 -2.12 -21.37 -10.30
N ALA A 318 -3.17 -22.18 -10.21
CA ALA A 318 -3.31 -23.42 -10.95
C ALA A 318 -3.33 -23.18 -12.47
N TRP A 319 -4.08 -22.18 -12.94
CA TRP A 319 -4.06 -21.82 -14.35
C TRP A 319 -2.67 -21.35 -14.82
N LEU A 320 -1.97 -20.56 -14.01
CA LEU A 320 -0.61 -20.10 -14.32
C LEU A 320 0.41 -21.25 -14.38
N SER A 321 0.22 -22.31 -13.59
CA SER A 321 1.10 -23.49 -13.65
C SER A 321 1.02 -24.25 -14.97
N GLU A 322 -0.01 -24.03 -15.79
CA GLU A 322 -0.18 -24.65 -17.11
C GLU A 322 -0.24 -23.60 -18.25
N TYR A 323 0.26 -22.38 -18.00
CA TYR A 323 0.13 -21.25 -18.92
C TYR A 323 0.76 -21.54 -20.31
N GLU A 324 -0.01 -21.25 -21.38
CA GLU A 324 0.26 -21.59 -22.79
C GLU A 324 0.33 -23.11 -23.07
N GLY A 325 -0.42 -23.92 -22.32
CA GLY A 325 -0.53 -25.35 -22.56
C GLY A 325 0.73 -26.13 -22.21
N ARG A 326 1.57 -25.58 -21.33
CA ARG A 326 2.78 -26.25 -20.82
C ARG A 326 2.93 -25.99 -19.34
N GLU A 327 3.52 -26.95 -18.64
CA GLU A 327 3.87 -26.81 -17.23
C GLU A 327 4.87 -25.66 -17.04
N ARG A 328 4.62 -24.82 -16.04
CA ARG A 328 5.44 -23.66 -15.70
C ARG A 328 6.13 -23.86 -14.37
N THR A 329 7.37 -23.41 -14.30
CA THR A 329 8.13 -23.45 -13.06
C THR A 329 7.64 -22.38 -12.06
N PRO A 330 7.81 -22.60 -10.75
CA PRO A 330 7.50 -21.59 -9.73
C PRO A 330 8.14 -20.22 -10.00
N GLN A 331 9.35 -20.19 -10.55
CA GLN A 331 10.08 -18.97 -10.92
C GLN A 331 9.38 -18.16 -12.03
N PHE A 332 8.54 -18.80 -12.84
CA PHE A 332 7.64 -18.11 -13.77
C PHE A 332 6.30 -17.78 -13.11
N VAL A 333 5.71 -18.75 -12.42
CA VAL A 333 4.36 -18.67 -11.87
C VAL A 333 4.24 -17.53 -10.85
N VAL A 334 5.20 -17.37 -9.95
CA VAL A 334 5.15 -16.35 -8.89
C VAL A 334 5.20 -14.92 -9.45
N PRO A 335 6.18 -14.53 -10.30
CA PRO A 335 6.13 -13.23 -10.96
C PRO A 335 4.91 -13.04 -11.87
N ALA A 336 4.47 -14.10 -12.57
CA ALA A 336 3.28 -14.05 -13.42
C ALA A 336 2.01 -13.75 -12.61
N TYR A 337 1.93 -14.29 -11.40
CA TYR A 337 0.84 -14.02 -10.47
C TYR A 337 0.83 -12.55 -10.04
N LEU A 338 2.02 -11.99 -9.77
CA LEU A 338 2.16 -10.62 -9.27
C LEU A 338 1.96 -9.55 -10.35
N SER A 339 2.50 -9.78 -11.54
CA SER A 339 2.60 -8.76 -12.59
C SER A 339 1.84 -9.11 -13.88
N GLY A 340 1.23 -10.30 -13.93
CA GLY A 340 0.58 -10.86 -15.13
C GLY A 340 1.56 -11.68 -15.99
N PRO A 341 1.11 -12.79 -16.60
CA PRO A 341 1.98 -13.74 -17.30
C PRO A 341 2.68 -13.16 -18.54
N LYS A 342 2.12 -12.11 -19.15
CA LYS A 342 2.71 -11.40 -20.30
C LYS A 342 3.80 -10.40 -19.91
N ASN A 343 3.92 -10.07 -18.62
CA ASN A 343 4.86 -9.06 -18.11
C ASN A 343 6.03 -9.71 -17.35
N VAL A 344 6.21 -11.03 -17.43
CA VAL A 344 7.31 -11.73 -16.77
C VAL A 344 8.62 -11.50 -17.54
N ASN A 345 9.50 -10.66 -16.98
CA ASN A 345 10.85 -10.44 -17.50
C ASN A 345 11.87 -11.27 -16.72
N HIS A 346 12.67 -12.10 -17.42
CA HIS A 346 13.69 -12.97 -16.82
C HIS A 346 14.74 -12.23 -15.95
N GLN A 347 14.98 -10.93 -16.18
CA GLN A 347 15.92 -10.13 -15.38
C GLN A 347 15.29 -9.56 -14.09
N GLU A 348 13.98 -9.32 -14.05
CA GLU A 348 13.25 -8.77 -12.88
C GLU A 348 12.66 -9.87 -11.99
N THR A 349 12.67 -11.12 -12.44
CA THR A 349 12.27 -12.30 -11.66
C THR A 349 13.08 -12.46 -10.37
N GLY A 350 14.37 -12.07 -10.36
CA GLY A 350 15.29 -12.31 -9.25
C GLY A 350 14.82 -11.73 -7.90
N PRO A 351 14.57 -10.41 -7.79
CA PRO A 351 14.14 -9.80 -6.53
C PRO A 351 12.78 -10.28 -6.02
N LEU A 352 11.81 -10.50 -6.92
CA LEU A 352 10.48 -11.00 -6.54
C LEU A 352 10.54 -12.46 -6.07
N TRP A 353 11.34 -13.28 -6.74
CA TRP A 353 11.55 -14.67 -6.35
C TRP A 353 12.26 -14.78 -4.99
N LEU A 354 13.28 -13.96 -4.73
CA LEU A 354 13.96 -13.91 -3.43
C LEU A 354 13.01 -13.52 -2.29
N LYS A 355 12.15 -12.52 -2.51
CA LYS A 355 11.11 -12.14 -1.53
C LYS A 355 10.13 -13.29 -1.30
N PHE A 356 9.79 -14.04 -2.34
CA PHE A 356 8.94 -15.22 -2.23
C PHE A 356 9.59 -16.35 -1.43
N GLU A 357 10.86 -16.68 -1.69
CA GLU A 357 11.60 -17.68 -0.92
C GLU A 357 11.75 -17.28 0.54
N GLN A 358 12.02 -16.01 0.82
CA GLN A 358 12.07 -15.47 2.18
C GLN A 358 10.70 -15.53 2.88
N ALA A 359 9.62 -15.23 2.16
CA ALA A 359 8.29 -15.39 2.71
C ALA A 359 7.99 -16.87 2.97
N LEU A 360 8.37 -17.76 2.07
CA LEU A 360 8.14 -19.20 2.17
C LEU A 360 8.90 -19.84 3.34
N SER A 361 10.15 -19.44 3.60
CA SER A 361 10.95 -19.97 4.71
C SER A 361 10.31 -19.72 6.07
N ASN A 362 9.63 -18.58 6.24
CA ASN A 362 8.88 -18.25 7.46
C ASN A 362 7.75 -19.24 7.77
N TYR A 363 7.29 -20.03 6.79
CA TYR A 363 6.26 -21.06 6.94
C TYR A 363 6.84 -22.48 6.99
N GLU A 364 8.11 -22.68 6.62
CA GLU A 364 8.81 -23.95 6.77
C GLU A 364 9.28 -24.19 8.21
N ASP A 365 9.66 -23.13 8.93
CA ASP A 365 10.08 -23.22 10.34
C ASP A 365 8.93 -23.65 11.27
N MET A 366 7.68 -23.41 10.89
CA MET A 366 6.50 -23.94 11.60
C MET A 366 6.34 -25.46 11.48
N LYS A 367 7.11 -26.15 10.61
CA LYS A 367 7.17 -27.62 10.57
C LYS A 367 8.10 -28.22 11.61
N ARG A 368 8.94 -27.41 12.28
CA ARG A 368 9.87 -27.87 13.32
C ARG A 368 9.38 -27.46 14.70
N ASP A 369 8.31 -28.09 15.16
CA ASP A 369 8.20 -28.32 16.60
C ASP A 369 9.07 -29.55 16.93
N PRO A 370 10.12 -29.42 17.76
CA PRO A 370 10.99 -30.53 18.18
C PRO A 370 10.27 -31.35 19.26
N GLY A 371 9.19 -32.00 18.86
CA GLY A 371 8.37 -32.87 19.70
C GLY A 371 8.64 -34.34 19.44
N ASN A 372 9.90 -34.78 19.36
CA ASN A 372 10.20 -36.18 19.63
C ASN A 372 11.60 -36.33 20.24
N CYS A 373 11.59 -36.42 21.56
CA CYS A 373 12.68 -36.98 22.33
C CYS A 373 12.70 -38.49 22.01
N THR A 374 13.74 -38.96 21.32
CA THR A 374 14.15 -40.36 21.44
C THR A 374 15.55 -40.37 22.00
N ILE A 375 15.59 -40.81 23.26
CA ILE A 375 16.78 -41.14 24.03
C ILE A 375 17.45 -42.38 23.41
N LEU A 376 18.79 -42.36 23.49
CA LEU A 376 19.81 -43.37 23.13
C LEU A 376 20.21 -43.46 21.66
#